data_AF-A0A2V7G3K5-F1
#
_entry.id   AF-A0A2V7G3K5-F1
#
_cell.length_a   1.000
_cell.length_b   1.000
_cell.length_c   1.000
_cell.angle_alpha   90.00
_cell.angle_beta   90.00
_cell.angle_gamma   90.00
#
_symmetry.space_group_name_H-M   'P 1'
#
loop_
_entity.id
_entity.type
_entity.pdbx_description
1 polymer ?
#
loop_
_entity_poly.entity_id
_entity_poly.type
_entity_poly.pdbx_seq_one_letter_code
_entity_poly.pdbx_strand_id
1 'polypeptide(L)'
;MDVAFVIRERLEELGLEQRDLARAARVTESYVSQLLTRKKAPPAPDRTDIYDRMDRFLKLPDGELARVAEVARKERLKRELGDPLEPLFPRVRDLILRKCQPEKAQQIRAIFERQPLGELERLIVKQLLDVAGLATDIFHLSARHLALLDSLIDSWDIDLASFSLEIVLHRRGRAGRVKRFEFVEREAGPEPGLKQFLANPVLSGTATPQELAFLRNLRFNGRRPTALYYYRELQNLRDPLHFRTP
;
A
#
# COMPACT_ATOMS: atom_id res chain seq x y z
N MET A 1 25.73 9.72 7.17
CA MET A 1 26.22 10.26 8.47
C MET A 1 25.20 9.86 9.53
N ASP A 2 25.61 9.39 10.72
CA ASP A 2 24.70 8.86 11.73
C ASP A 2 24.77 9.61 13.08
N VAL A 3 23.71 9.47 13.87
CA VAL A 3 23.55 10.14 15.19
C VAL A 3 24.73 9.87 16.12
N ALA A 4 25.24 8.63 16.13
CA ALA A 4 26.35 8.21 16.97
C ALA A 4 27.69 8.88 16.58
N PHE A 5 27.87 9.24 15.31
CA PHE A 5 29.03 9.98 14.86
C PHE A 5 28.97 11.43 15.32
N VAL A 6 27.84 12.11 15.06
CA VAL A 6 27.64 13.53 15.43
C VAL A 6 27.79 13.73 16.94
N ILE A 7 27.22 12.83 17.77
CA ILE A 7 27.37 12.93 19.22
C ILE A 7 28.83 12.77 19.66
N ARG A 8 29.59 11.83 19.06
CA ARG A 8 31.01 11.63 19.43
C ARG A 8 31.87 12.84 19.10
N GLU A 9 31.73 13.35 17.88
CA GLU A 9 32.47 14.52 17.42
C GLU A 9 32.22 15.72 18.34
N ARG A 10 30.95 15.98 18.68
CA ARG A 10 30.59 17.09 19.58
C ARG A 10 31.05 16.90 21.02
N LEU A 11 31.04 15.68 21.54
CA LEU A 11 31.58 15.39 22.87
C LEU A 11 33.10 15.63 22.92
N GLU A 12 33.83 15.20 21.88
CA GLU A 12 35.27 15.42 21.76
C GLU A 12 35.61 16.92 21.63
N GLU A 13 34.91 17.65 20.76
CA GLU A 13 35.11 19.09 20.56
C GLU A 13 34.83 19.93 21.81
N LEU A 14 33.81 19.54 22.58
CA LEU A 14 33.41 20.25 23.79
C LEU A 14 34.13 19.74 25.05
N GLY A 15 34.93 18.67 24.94
CA GLY A 15 35.61 18.03 26.08
C GLY A 15 34.64 17.47 27.12
N LEU A 16 33.49 16.94 26.67
CA LEU A 16 32.39 16.46 27.52
C LEU A 16 32.37 14.93 27.62
N GLU A 17 31.98 14.40 28.78
CA GLU A 17 31.86 12.96 28.97
C GLU A 17 30.45 12.44 28.61
N GLN A 18 30.37 11.14 28.28
CA GLN A 18 29.09 10.46 27.99
C GLN A 18 28.12 10.53 29.18
N ARG A 19 28.66 10.53 30.41
CA ARG A 19 27.90 10.62 31.65
C ARG A 19 27.16 11.96 31.76
N ASP A 20 27.77 13.05 31.31
CA ASP A 20 27.17 14.38 31.37
C ASP A 20 26.04 14.51 30.33
N LEU A 21 26.25 13.96 29.13
CA LEU A 21 25.20 13.86 28.11
C LEU A 21 24.03 13.01 28.60
N ALA A 22 24.29 11.88 29.25
CA ALA A 22 23.25 11.01 29.80
C ALA A 22 22.39 11.76 30.84
N ARG A 23 23.05 12.51 31.73
CA ARG A 23 22.37 13.35 32.73
C ARG A 23 21.51 14.44 32.08
N ALA A 24 22.05 15.14 31.08
CA ALA A 24 21.33 16.20 30.37
C ALA A 24 20.13 15.67 29.57
N ALA A 25 20.31 14.53 28.89
CA ALA A 25 19.28 13.85 28.13
C ALA A 25 18.27 13.06 28.99
N ARG A 26 18.47 13.02 30.32
CA ARG A 26 17.65 12.28 31.30
C ARG A 26 17.55 10.78 31.01
N VAL A 27 18.66 10.18 30.60
CA VAL A 27 18.78 8.75 30.30
C VAL A 27 19.94 8.13 31.07
N THR A 28 20.01 6.81 31.08
CA THR A 28 21.14 6.11 31.71
C THR A 28 22.39 6.24 30.86
N GLU A 29 23.56 6.26 31.49
CA GLU A 29 24.85 6.26 30.78
C GLU A 29 24.99 5.03 29.87
N SER A 30 24.49 3.88 30.32
CA SER A 30 24.40 2.65 29.52
C SER A 30 23.60 2.85 28.21
N TYR A 31 22.51 3.63 28.25
CA TYR A 31 21.74 3.93 27.06
C TYR A 31 22.52 4.79 26.06
N VAL A 32 23.25 5.81 26.53
CA VAL A 32 24.13 6.62 25.67
C VAL A 32 25.25 5.76 25.07
N SER A 33 25.89 4.91 25.87
CA SER A 33 26.90 3.97 25.40
C SER A 33 26.36 3.02 24.32
N GLN A 34 25.14 2.50 24.49
CA GLN A 34 24.48 1.63 23.50
C GLN A 34 24.17 2.35 22.18
N LEU A 35 23.84 3.65 22.23
CA LEU A 35 23.64 4.47 21.04
C LEU A 35 24.98 4.71 20.32
N LEU A 36 26.03 5.09 21.05
CA LEU A 36 27.34 5.38 20.48
C LEU A 36 28.03 4.15 19.90
N THR A 37 27.84 2.99 20.52
CA THR A 37 28.35 1.69 20.05
C THR A 37 27.49 1.06 18.95
N ARG A 38 26.40 1.72 18.54
CA ARG A 38 25.43 1.23 17.54
C ARG A 38 24.76 -0.11 17.91
N LYS A 39 24.87 -0.55 19.17
CA LYS A 39 24.15 -1.73 19.69
C LYS A 39 22.65 -1.50 19.68
N LYS A 40 22.22 -0.25 19.90
CA LYS A 40 20.81 0.17 19.84
C LYS A 40 20.62 1.21 18.75
N ALA A 41 19.54 1.08 17.99
CA ALA A 41 19.17 2.07 16.98
C ALA A 41 18.69 3.36 17.65
N PRO A 42 18.93 4.53 17.04
CA PRO A 42 18.35 5.79 17.51
C PRO A 42 16.81 5.68 17.54
N PRO A 43 16.14 6.17 18.60
CA PRO A 43 14.68 6.19 18.68
C PRO A 43 14.05 7.02 17.55
N ALA A 44 12.79 6.75 17.24
CA ALA A 44 12.06 7.50 16.21
C ALA A 44 11.80 8.94 16.71
N PRO A 45 12.15 10.00 15.94
CA PRO A 45 12.02 11.39 16.38
C PRO A 45 10.60 11.79 16.81
N ASP A 46 9.58 11.22 16.19
CA ASP A 46 8.15 11.41 16.50
C ASP A 46 7.71 10.80 17.84
N ARG A 47 8.55 9.95 18.44
CA ARG A 47 8.21 9.19 19.66
C ARG A 47 9.05 9.58 20.87
N THR A 48 9.89 10.61 20.76
CA THR A 48 10.78 11.01 21.86
C THR A 48 11.21 12.47 21.77
N ASP A 49 11.41 13.07 22.93
CA ASP A 49 11.97 14.41 23.13
C ASP A 49 13.48 14.38 23.45
N ILE A 50 14.12 13.20 23.34
CA ILE A 50 15.53 13.02 23.74
C ILE A 50 16.49 13.85 22.89
N TYR A 51 16.17 14.03 21.60
CA TYR A 51 17.00 14.77 20.66
C TYR A 51 17.07 16.25 21.02
N ASP A 52 15.94 16.87 21.36
CA ASP A 52 15.88 18.27 21.78
C ASP A 52 16.71 18.55 23.05
N ARG A 53 16.81 17.55 23.94
CA ARG A 53 17.65 17.66 25.15
C ARG A 53 19.14 17.51 24.82
N MET A 54 19.47 16.59 23.92
CA MET A 54 20.85 16.36 23.46
C MET A 54 21.36 17.53 22.62
N ASP A 55 20.55 18.07 21.71
CA ASP A 55 20.89 19.22 20.86
C ASP A 55 21.30 20.43 21.71
N ARG A 56 20.46 20.78 22.70
CA ARG A 56 20.74 21.86 23.65
C ARG A 56 22.03 21.65 24.43
N PHE A 57 22.30 20.42 24.87
CA PHE A 57 23.51 20.12 25.64
C PHE A 57 24.78 20.13 24.77
N LEU A 58 24.69 19.64 23.54
CA LEU A 58 25.79 19.58 22.58
C LEU A 58 25.98 20.88 21.77
N LYS A 59 25.19 21.91 22.09
CA LYS A 59 25.17 23.21 21.40
C LYS A 59 24.92 23.06 19.89
N LEU A 60 24.02 22.16 19.51
CA LEU A 60 23.55 21.97 18.15
C LEU A 60 22.28 22.80 17.91
N PRO A 61 22.01 23.23 16.68
CA PRO A 61 20.69 23.69 16.25
C PRO A 61 19.57 22.74 16.70
N ASP A 62 18.47 23.32 17.17
CA ASP A 62 17.31 22.55 17.62
C ASP A 62 16.78 21.65 16.48
N GLY A 63 16.64 20.35 16.76
CA GLY A 63 16.14 19.36 15.81
C GLY A 63 17.21 18.79 14.88
N GLU A 64 18.49 19.14 15.06
CA GLU A 64 19.56 18.60 14.22
C GLU A 64 19.75 17.10 14.40
N LEU A 65 19.85 16.60 15.64
CA LEU A 65 19.98 15.17 15.88
C LEU A 65 18.73 14.40 15.45
N ALA A 66 17.54 15.01 15.58
CA ALA A 66 16.29 14.44 15.06
C ALA A 66 16.34 14.28 13.53
N ARG A 67 16.80 15.30 12.81
CA ARG A 67 16.98 15.25 11.35
C ARG A 67 17.98 14.16 10.94
N VAL A 68 19.13 14.08 11.61
CA VAL A 68 20.15 13.06 11.33
C VAL A 68 19.63 11.65 11.63
N ALA A 69 18.86 11.48 12.71
CA ALA A 69 18.21 10.22 13.05
C ALA A 69 17.21 9.79 11.96
N GLU A 70 16.40 10.71 11.45
CA GLU A 70 15.44 10.44 10.39
C GLU A 70 16.12 10.03 9.08
N VAL A 71 17.17 10.76 8.68
CA VAL A 71 17.96 10.46 7.48
C VAL A 71 18.63 9.09 7.61
N ALA A 72 19.31 8.82 8.72
CA ALA A 72 19.97 7.53 8.96
C ALA A 72 18.97 6.37 8.98
N ARG A 73 17.77 6.58 9.53
CA ARG A 73 16.69 5.59 9.53
C ARG A 73 16.15 5.34 8.12
N LYS A 74 15.93 6.39 7.32
CA LYS A 74 15.54 6.26 5.90
C LYS A 74 16.60 5.53 5.10
N GLU A 75 17.89 5.82 5.31
CA GLU A 75 19.00 5.11 4.66
C GLU A 75 19.07 3.64 5.08
N ARG A 76 18.87 3.33 6.36
CA ARG A 76 18.82 1.95 6.84
C ARG A 76 17.64 1.19 6.25
N LEU A 77 16.47 1.82 6.21
CA LEU A 77 15.28 1.26 5.57
C LEU A 77 15.54 1.01 4.09
N LYS A 78 16.19 1.94 3.38
CA LYS A 78 16.61 1.73 1.99
C LYS A 78 17.55 0.53 1.85
N ARG A 79 18.51 0.32 2.77
CA ARG A 79 19.41 -0.85 2.73
C ARG A 79 18.69 -2.16 3.05
N GLU A 80 17.76 -2.16 4.02
CA GLU A 80 16.93 -3.33 4.37
C GLU A 80 15.95 -3.69 3.25
N LEU A 81 15.41 -2.68 2.55
CA LEU A 81 14.54 -2.84 1.38
C LEU A 81 15.34 -3.18 0.10
N GLY A 82 16.67 -3.20 0.15
CA GLY A 82 17.56 -3.46 -0.99
C GLY A 82 17.72 -2.27 -1.95
N ASP A 83 18.53 -2.45 -2.99
CA ASP A 83 18.51 -1.51 -4.13
C ASP A 83 17.06 -1.34 -4.59
N PRO A 84 16.61 -0.11 -4.92
CA PRO A 84 15.31 0.06 -5.56
C PRO A 84 15.29 -0.92 -6.72
N LEU A 85 14.38 -1.90 -6.69
CA LEU A 85 14.19 -2.80 -7.81
C LEU A 85 14.15 -1.90 -9.05
N GLU A 86 15.13 -2.11 -9.94
CA GLU A 86 15.25 -1.40 -11.21
C GLU A 86 13.81 -1.21 -11.71
N PRO A 87 13.30 0.01 -11.97
CA PRO A 87 11.88 0.17 -12.26
C PRO A 87 11.56 -0.66 -13.49
N LEU A 88 11.06 -1.87 -13.27
CA LEU A 88 10.63 -2.76 -14.34
C LEU A 88 9.33 -2.23 -14.93
N PHE A 89 8.71 -1.23 -14.29
CA PHE A 89 7.52 -0.56 -14.74
C PHE A 89 7.65 0.04 -16.15
N PRO A 90 8.68 0.84 -16.49
CA PRO A 90 9.01 1.17 -17.88
C PRO A 90 9.02 -0.05 -18.81
N ARG A 91 9.73 -1.13 -18.43
CA ARG A 91 9.84 -2.34 -19.27
C ARG A 91 8.52 -3.10 -19.41
N VAL A 92 7.70 -3.16 -18.35
CA VAL A 92 6.36 -3.76 -18.33
C VAL A 92 5.43 -2.95 -19.21
N ARG A 93 5.43 -1.63 -19.07
CA ARG A 93 4.62 -0.70 -19.86
C ARG A 93 5.00 -0.76 -21.33
N ASP A 94 6.29 -0.80 -21.63
CA ASP A 94 6.79 -0.99 -23.00
C ASP A 94 6.33 -2.33 -23.57
N LEU A 95 6.35 -3.42 -22.79
CA LEU A 95 5.82 -4.70 -23.22
C LEU A 95 4.31 -4.62 -23.50
N ILE A 96 3.54 -4.05 -22.58
CA ILE A 96 2.08 -3.92 -22.72
C ILE A 96 1.72 -3.09 -23.96
N LEU A 97 2.35 -1.94 -24.14
CA LEU A 97 2.08 -1.06 -25.28
C LEU A 97 2.50 -1.70 -26.61
N ARG A 98 3.64 -2.41 -26.65
CA ARG A 98 4.09 -3.13 -27.86
C ARG A 98 3.17 -4.27 -28.26
N LYS A 99 2.56 -4.96 -27.28
CA LYS A 99 1.63 -6.07 -27.52
C LYS A 99 0.18 -5.62 -27.70
N CYS A 100 -0.12 -4.33 -27.50
CA CYS A 100 -1.46 -3.77 -27.70
C CYS A 100 -1.76 -3.64 -29.20
N GLN A 101 -3.02 -3.79 -29.60
CA GLN A 101 -3.45 -3.48 -30.97
C GLN A 101 -3.05 -2.04 -31.36
N PRO A 102 -2.45 -1.84 -32.55
CA PRO A 102 -1.83 -0.57 -32.92
C PRO A 102 -2.84 0.58 -33.00
N GLU A 103 -4.09 0.29 -33.38
CA GLU A 103 -5.17 1.27 -33.49
C GLU A 103 -5.50 1.94 -32.14
N LYS A 104 -5.38 1.20 -31.03
CA LYS A 104 -5.71 1.68 -29.68
C LYS A 104 -4.48 2.03 -28.84
N ALA A 105 -3.28 1.66 -29.27
CA ALA A 105 -2.04 1.86 -28.53
C ALA A 105 -1.84 3.32 -28.09
N GLN A 106 -2.18 4.30 -28.94
CA GLN A 106 -2.05 5.72 -28.60
C GLN A 106 -3.04 6.16 -27.50
N GLN A 107 -4.29 5.67 -27.55
CA GLN A 107 -5.30 5.96 -26.53
C GLN A 107 -4.90 5.35 -25.18
N ILE A 108 -4.47 4.09 -25.17
CA ILE A 108 -4.01 3.39 -23.96
C ILE A 108 -2.79 4.10 -23.36
N ARG A 109 -1.83 4.51 -24.20
CA ARG A 109 -0.66 5.26 -23.75
C ARG A 109 -1.06 6.56 -23.05
N ALA A 110 -1.99 7.32 -23.63
CA ALA A 110 -2.49 8.55 -23.00
C ALA A 110 -3.15 8.29 -21.64
N ILE A 111 -3.86 7.17 -21.47
CA ILE A 111 -4.44 6.77 -20.17
C ILE A 111 -3.34 6.46 -19.15
N PHE A 112 -2.32 5.70 -19.55
CA PHE A 112 -1.19 5.32 -18.68
C PHE A 112 -0.32 6.51 -18.26
N GLU A 113 -0.19 7.52 -19.13
CA GLU A 113 0.51 8.77 -18.83
C GLU A 113 -0.28 9.65 -17.85
N ARG A 114 -1.62 9.67 -17.97
CA ARG A 114 -2.50 10.38 -17.03
C ARG A 114 -2.55 9.73 -15.64
N GLN A 115 -2.51 8.40 -15.59
CA GLN A 115 -2.61 7.64 -14.35
C GLN A 115 -1.54 6.54 -14.29
N PRO A 116 -0.33 6.85 -13.78
CA PRO A 116 0.68 5.84 -13.54
C PRO A 116 0.19 4.79 -12.56
N LEU A 117 0.30 3.50 -12.90
CA LEU A 117 -0.24 2.40 -12.11
C LEU A 117 -1.76 2.51 -11.88
N GLY A 118 -2.49 3.12 -12.82
CA GLY A 118 -3.95 3.23 -12.76
C GLY A 118 -4.67 1.87 -12.78
N GLU A 119 -5.98 1.90 -12.59
CA GLU A 119 -6.81 0.68 -12.54
C GLU A 119 -6.70 -0.17 -13.80
N LEU A 120 -6.74 0.48 -14.96
CA LEU A 120 -6.60 -0.18 -16.26
C LEU A 120 -5.26 -0.89 -16.41
N GLU A 121 -4.16 -0.22 -16.05
CA GLU A 121 -2.81 -0.79 -16.16
C GLU A 121 -2.65 -1.99 -15.23
N ARG A 122 -3.14 -1.89 -13.99
CA ARG A 122 -3.14 -3.01 -13.03
C ARG A 122 -4.01 -4.17 -13.50
N LEU A 123 -5.17 -3.89 -14.09
CA LEU A 123 -6.08 -4.89 -14.64
C LEU A 123 -5.42 -5.68 -15.76
N ILE A 124 -4.85 -4.96 -16.74
CA ILE A 124 -4.17 -5.58 -17.89
C ILE A 124 -3.02 -6.45 -17.41
N VAL A 125 -2.13 -5.93 -16.56
CA VAL A 125 -1.00 -6.71 -16.02
C VAL A 125 -1.49 -7.94 -15.28
N LYS A 126 -2.46 -7.78 -14.37
CA LYS A 126 -3.04 -8.90 -13.63
C LYS A 126 -3.56 -9.98 -14.58
N GLN A 127 -4.28 -9.60 -15.63
CA GLN A 127 -4.87 -10.56 -16.54
C GLN A 127 -3.81 -11.24 -17.42
N LEU A 128 -2.78 -10.52 -17.88
CA LEU A 128 -1.66 -11.10 -18.61
C LEU A 128 -0.88 -12.11 -17.76
N LEU A 129 -0.65 -11.81 -16.47
CA LEU A 129 0.00 -12.71 -15.53
C LEU A 129 -0.83 -13.97 -15.26
N ASP A 130 -2.14 -13.82 -15.05
CA ASP A 130 -3.07 -14.93 -14.87
C ASP A 130 -3.10 -15.83 -16.10
N VAL A 131 -3.13 -15.23 -17.31
CA VAL A 131 -3.08 -15.99 -18.55
C VAL A 131 -1.78 -16.77 -18.70
N ALA A 132 -0.66 -16.21 -18.26
CA ALA A 132 0.65 -16.85 -18.25
C ALA A 132 0.84 -17.85 -17.09
N GLY A 133 -0.09 -17.94 -16.14
CA GLY A 133 0.01 -18.82 -14.97
C GLY A 133 1.10 -18.38 -13.97
N LEU A 134 1.44 -17.09 -13.95
CA LEU A 134 2.45 -16.54 -13.05
C LEU A 134 1.80 -16.11 -11.73
N ALA A 135 2.14 -16.80 -10.63
CA ALA A 135 1.73 -16.42 -9.27
C ALA A 135 2.60 -15.27 -8.73
N THR A 136 2.54 -14.12 -9.39
CA THR A 136 3.28 -12.91 -9.02
C THR A 136 2.40 -11.67 -9.21
N ASP A 137 2.86 -10.52 -8.75
CA ASP A 137 2.18 -9.24 -8.94
C ASP A 137 3.09 -8.25 -9.71
N ILE A 138 2.52 -7.10 -10.07
CA ILE A 138 3.21 -6.05 -10.84
C ILE A 138 4.49 -5.52 -10.16
N PHE A 139 4.61 -5.62 -8.83
CA PHE A 139 5.74 -5.13 -8.05
C PHE A 139 6.87 -6.16 -7.94
N HIS A 140 6.57 -7.45 -8.13
CA HIS A 140 7.52 -8.55 -8.02
C HIS A 140 7.87 -9.18 -9.38
N LEU A 141 7.61 -8.48 -10.49
CA LEU A 141 8.02 -8.92 -11.81
C LEU A 141 9.55 -8.97 -11.91
N SER A 142 10.05 -9.89 -12.72
CA SER A 142 11.47 -10.04 -13.02
C SER A 142 11.66 -10.02 -14.53
N ALA A 143 12.91 -9.84 -15.00
CA ALA A 143 13.21 -9.95 -16.43
C ALA A 143 12.79 -11.30 -17.03
N ARG A 144 12.85 -12.39 -16.24
CA ARG A 144 12.39 -13.72 -16.64
C ARG A 144 10.87 -13.76 -16.83
N HIS A 145 10.10 -13.13 -15.92
CA HIS A 145 8.65 -13.03 -16.06
C HIS A 145 8.27 -12.25 -17.34
N LEU A 146 8.97 -11.15 -17.63
CA LEU A 146 8.75 -10.36 -18.84
C LEU A 146 9.05 -11.13 -20.13
N ALA A 147 10.17 -11.86 -20.17
CA ALA A 147 10.52 -12.69 -21.33
C ALA A 147 9.49 -13.79 -21.58
N LEU A 148 8.93 -14.39 -20.51
CA LEU A 148 7.89 -15.41 -20.64
C LEU A 148 6.58 -14.81 -21.16
N LEU A 149 6.17 -13.65 -20.65
CA LEU A 149 5.00 -12.91 -21.16
C LEU A 149 5.18 -12.56 -22.63
N ASP A 150 6.34 -12.01 -23.01
CA ASP A 150 6.65 -11.61 -24.38
C ASP A 150 6.64 -12.79 -25.36
N SER A 151 7.10 -13.97 -24.91
CA SER A 151 7.10 -15.20 -25.69
C SER A 151 5.73 -15.89 -25.78
N LEU A 152 4.81 -15.62 -24.85
CA LEU A 152 3.53 -16.32 -24.75
C LEU A 152 2.39 -15.51 -25.35
N ILE A 153 2.40 -14.19 -25.13
CA ILE A 153 1.36 -13.26 -25.60
C ILE A 153 1.77 -12.74 -26.98
N ASP A 154 0.91 -12.97 -27.96
CA ASP A 154 1.06 -12.43 -29.31
C ASP A 154 0.61 -10.97 -29.35
N SER A 155 -0.63 -10.73 -28.93
CA SER A 155 -1.23 -9.41 -28.85
C SER A 155 -2.38 -9.39 -27.84
N TRP A 156 -2.84 -8.20 -27.48
CA TRP A 156 -4.04 -8.01 -26.68
C TRP A 156 -4.82 -6.76 -27.14
N ASP A 157 -6.13 -6.77 -26.92
CA ASP A 157 -7.03 -5.66 -27.21
C ASP A 157 -8.02 -5.45 -26.07
N ILE A 158 -8.45 -4.21 -25.85
CA ILE A 158 -9.55 -3.90 -24.95
C ILE A 158 -10.57 -2.99 -25.63
N ASP A 159 -11.84 -3.36 -25.55
CA ASP A 159 -12.93 -2.44 -25.81
C ASP A 159 -13.28 -1.71 -24.51
N LEU A 160 -12.95 -0.42 -24.45
CA LEU A 160 -13.20 0.43 -23.28
C LEU A 160 -14.70 0.75 -23.09
N ALA A 161 -15.54 0.59 -24.12
CA ALA A 161 -16.97 0.83 -24.01
C ALA A 161 -17.70 -0.35 -23.34
N SER A 162 -17.33 -1.58 -23.73
CA SER A 162 -17.88 -2.81 -23.13
C SER A 162 -17.05 -3.39 -21.99
N PHE A 163 -15.86 -2.83 -21.73
CA PHE A 163 -14.85 -3.39 -20.84
C PHE A 163 -14.57 -4.88 -21.12
N SER A 164 -14.41 -5.22 -22.40
CA SER A 164 -14.00 -6.56 -22.82
C SER A 164 -12.52 -6.58 -23.20
N LEU A 165 -11.75 -7.49 -22.61
CA LEU A 165 -10.32 -7.67 -22.86
C LEU A 165 -10.09 -9.00 -23.58
N GLU A 166 -9.40 -8.94 -24.71
CA GLU A 166 -8.99 -10.10 -25.48
C GLU A 166 -7.47 -10.23 -25.45
N ILE A 167 -6.97 -11.43 -25.15
CA ILE A 167 -5.55 -11.76 -25.14
C ILE A 167 -5.32 -12.91 -26.13
N VAL A 168 -4.51 -12.65 -27.14
CA VAL A 168 -4.12 -13.60 -28.18
C VAL A 168 -2.80 -14.23 -27.77
N LEU A 169 -2.76 -15.56 -27.73
CA LEU A 169 -1.56 -16.32 -27.39
C LEU A 169 -0.88 -16.88 -28.63
N HIS A 170 0.46 -16.86 -28.63
CA HIS A 170 1.25 -17.51 -29.66
C HIS A 170 0.91 -19.02 -29.73
N ARG A 171 0.78 -19.56 -30.95
CA ARG A 171 0.56 -21.00 -31.19
C ARG A 171 1.57 -21.54 -32.19
N ARG A 172 2.18 -22.69 -31.87
CA ARG A 172 2.82 -23.55 -32.88
C ARG A 172 1.72 -24.14 -33.76
N GLY A 173 1.53 -23.66 -34.99
CA GLY A 173 0.77 -24.40 -36.02
C GLY A 173 -0.32 -23.63 -36.78
N ARG A 174 -1.45 -23.22 -36.17
CA ARG A 174 -2.43 -22.20 -36.64
C ARG A 174 -3.68 -22.11 -35.75
N ALA A 175 -4.30 -20.92 -35.77
CA ALA A 175 -5.35 -20.34 -34.88
C ALA A 175 -4.88 -20.14 -33.43
N GLY A 176 -4.34 -18.96 -33.11
CA GLY A 176 -3.90 -18.58 -31.75
C GLY A 176 -4.98 -18.84 -30.70
N ARG A 177 -4.59 -19.26 -29.48
CA ARG A 177 -5.57 -19.44 -28.40
C ARG A 177 -5.96 -18.05 -27.91
N VAL A 178 -7.21 -17.66 -28.14
CA VAL A 178 -7.76 -16.39 -27.66
C VAL A 178 -8.38 -16.62 -26.29
N LYS A 179 -8.03 -15.79 -25.32
CA LYS A 179 -8.73 -15.68 -24.04
C LYS A 179 -9.46 -14.35 -24.00
N ARG A 180 -10.77 -14.40 -23.83
CA ARG A 180 -11.65 -13.23 -23.73
C ARG A 180 -12.16 -13.09 -22.30
N PHE A 181 -12.12 -11.88 -21.79
CA PHE A 181 -12.57 -11.48 -20.47
C PHE A 181 -13.61 -10.39 -20.64
N GLU A 182 -14.73 -10.51 -19.94
CA GLU A 182 -15.79 -9.50 -19.94
C GLU A 182 -15.99 -9.04 -18.50
N PHE A 183 -15.74 -7.74 -18.26
CA PHE A 183 -15.85 -7.16 -16.94
C PHE A 183 -17.19 -6.45 -16.82
N VAL A 184 -18.09 -7.05 -16.05
CA VAL A 184 -19.39 -6.45 -15.73
C VAL A 184 -19.29 -5.86 -14.33
N GLU A 185 -19.50 -4.55 -14.23
CA GLU A 185 -19.73 -3.92 -12.93
C GLU A 185 -21.02 -4.48 -12.35
N ARG A 186 -20.88 -5.36 -11.37
CA ARG A 186 -21.98 -5.77 -10.52
C ARG A 186 -21.86 -4.95 -9.26
N GLU A 187 -22.97 -4.33 -8.84
CA GLU A 187 -23.05 -3.87 -7.46
C GLU A 187 -22.64 -5.02 -6.55
N ALA A 188 -21.69 -4.76 -5.66
CA ALA A 188 -21.26 -5.75 -4.69
C ALA A 188 -22.51 -6.33 -4.03
N GLY A 189 -22.77 -7.61 -4.27
CA GLY A 189 -23.93 -8.29 -3.68
C GLY A 189 -23.90 -8.11 -2.16
N PRO A 190 -25.05 -8.23 -1.48
CA PRO A 190 -25.15 -7.89 -0.07
C PRO A 190 -24.04 -8.54 0.74
N GLU A 191 -23.35 -7.73 1.55
CA GLU A 191 -22.21 -8.14 2.38
C GLU A 191 -22.52 -9.46 3.11
N PRO A 192 -21.55 -10.39 3.22
CA PRO A 192 -21.78 -11.65 3.93
C PRO A 192 -22.32 -11.46 5.35
N GLY A 193 -21.87 -10.42 6.07
CA GLY A 193 -22.39 -10.07 7.39
C GLY A 193 -23.85 -9.61 7.37
N LEU A 194 -24.28 -8.90 6.32
CA LEU A 194 -25.68 -8.51 6.15
C LEU A 194 -26.55 -9.74 5.88
N LYS A 195 -26.09 -10.67 5.06
CA LYS A 195 -26.79 -11.94 4.83
C LYS A 195 -26.96 -12.74 6.12
N GLN A 196 -25.91 -12.83 6.94
CA GLN A 196 -25.95 -13.50 8.24
C GLN A 196 -26.91 -12.80 9.22
N PHE A 197 -26.95 -11.46 9.22
CA PHE A 197 -27.90 -10.69 10.02
C PHE A 197 -29.35 -10.98 9.61
N LEU A 198 -29.66 -10.91 8.30
CA LEU A 198 -31.01 -11.17 7.78
C LEU A 198 -31.48 -12.61 7.99
N ALA A 199 -30.55 -13.57 8.01
CA ALA A 199 -30.84 -14.98 8.26
C ALA A 199 -31.07 -15.30 9.74
N ASN A 200 -30.83 -14.36 10.66
CA ASN A 200 -30.96 -14.57 12.11
C ASN A 200 -32.18 -13.81 12.67
N PRO A 201 -33.32 -14.49 12.92
CA PRO A 201 -34.52 -13.85 13.44
C PRO A 201 -34.34 -13.15 14.79
N VAL A 202 -33.35 -13.56 15.60
CA VAL A 202 -33.06 -12.92 16.89
C VAL A 202 -32.49 -11.51 16.69
N LEU A 203 -31.73 -11.30 15.61
CA LEU A 203 -31.09 -10.02 15.32
C LEU A 203 -31.96 -9.12 14.44
N SER A 204 -32.62 -9.68 13.42
CA SER A 204 -33.35 -8.90 12.43
C SER A 204 -34.87 -8.96 12.56
N GLY A 205 -35.43 -9.79 13.45
CA GLY A 205 -36.86 -10.09 13.50
C GLY A 205 -37.77 -8.90 13.82
N THR A 206 -37.22 -7.83 14.40
CA THR A 206 -37.97 -6.60 14.70
C THR A 206 -37.73 -5.49 13.68
N ALA A 207 -36.90 -5.70 12.66
CA ALA A 207 -36.49 -4.67 11.71
C ALA A 207 -37.62 -4.32 10.72
N THR A 208 -37.88 -3.04 10.54
CA THR A 208 -38.85 -2.53 9.56
C THR A 208 -38.26 -2.53 8.14
N PRO A 209 -39.10 -2.51 7.09
CA PRO A 209 -38.61 -2.43 5.71
C PRO A 209 -37.72 -1.21 5.42
N GLN A 210 -37.99 -0.07 6.06
CA GLN A 210 -37.21 1.16 5.91
C GLN A 210 -35.82 1.03 6.56
N GLU A 211 -35.74 0.48 7.77
CA GLU A 211 -34.46 0.20 8.44
C GLU A 211 -33.64 -0.82 7.66
N LEU A 212 -34.28 -1.87 7.11
CA LEU A 212 -33.60 -2.86 6.27
C LEU A 212 -33.09 -2.25 4.95
N ALA A 213 -33.82 -1.30 4.36
CA ALA A 213 -33.36 -0.57 3.19
C ALA A 213 -32.14 0.29 3.50
N PHE A 214 -32.12 0.98 4.65
CA PHE A 214 -30.95 1.72 5.12
C PHE A 214 -29.73 0.80 5.28
N LEU A 215 -29.87 -0.34 5.98
CA LEU A 215 -28.77 -1.27 6.23
C LEU A 215 -28.22 -1.89 4.94
N ARG A 216 -29.06 -2.08 3.91
CA ARG A 216 -28.64 -2.57 2.57
C ARG A 216 -27.82 -1.55 1.79
N ASN A 217 -28.00 -0.27 2.06
CA ASN A 217 -27.31 0.81 1.35
C ASN A 217 -25.97 1.19 1.98
N LEU A 218 -25.60 0.61 3.13
CA LEU A 218 -24.29 0.80 3.75
C LEU A 218 -23.17 0.26 2.84
N ARG A 219 -22.18 1.10 2.54
CA ARG A 219 -21.01 0.74 1.72
C ARG A 219 -19.76 0.68 2.60
N PHE A 220 -18.94 -0.36 2.43
CA PHE A 220 -17.72 -0.56 3.22
C PHE A 220 -16.50 -0.66 2.32
N ASN A 221 -15.54 0.25 2.52
CA ASN A 221 -14.27 0.24 1.78
C ASN A 221 -13.21 -0.51 2.59
N GLY A 222 -12.88 -1.73 2.17
CA GLY A 222 -11.80 -2.53 2.76
C GLY A 222 -12.09 -3.13 4.14
N ARG A 223 -13.27 -2.89 4.73
CA ARG A 223 -13.73 -3.51 5.99
C ARG A 223 -14.85 -4.49 5.69
N ARG A 224 -14.89 -5.62 6.39
CA ARG A 224 -15.96 -6.63 6.27
C ARG A 224 -16.81 -6.64 7.54
N PRO A 225 -17.97 -5.98 7.56
CA PRO A 225 -18.83 -5.92 8.73
C PRO A 225 -19.39 -7.31 9.07
N THR A 226 -19.53 -7.61 10.35
CA THR A 226 -20.16 -8.85 10.86
C THR A 226 -21.67 -8.64 11.06
N ALA A 227 -22.43 -9.72 11.29
CA ALA A 227 -23.86 -9.60 11.60
C ALA A 227 -24.15 -8.70 12.83
N LEU A 228 -23.26 -8.71 13.83
CA LEU A 228 -23.36 -7.87 15.02
C LEU A 228 -23.20 -6.38 14.72
N TYR A 229 -22.43 -6.02 13.69
CA TYR A 229 -22.32 -4.64 13.24
C TYR A 229 -23.69 -4.12 12.78
N TYR A 230 -24.37 -4.88 11.90
CA TYR A 230 -25.71 -4.52 11.41
C TYR A 230 -26.76 -4.47 12.53
N TYR A 231 -26.67 -5.36 13.52
CA TYR A 231 -27.53 -5.30 14.69
C TYR A 231 -27.32 -4.02 15.50
N ARG A 232 -26.08 -3.59 15.71
CA ARG A 232 -25.77 -2.33 16.41
C ARG A 232 -26.26 -1.11 15.64
N GLU A 233 -26.06 -1.08 14.33
CA GLU A 233 -26.60 0.02 13.51
C GLU A 233 -28.13 0.07 13.56
N LEU A 234 -28.81 -1.08 13.56
CA LEU A 234 -30.26 -1.12 13.78
C LEU A 234 -30.67 -0.51 15.13
N GLN A 235 -29.93 -0.80 16.20
CA GLN A 235 -30.20 -0.20 17.51
C GLN A 235 -29.91 1.30 17.50
N ASN A 236 -28.83 1.75 16.85
CA ASN A 236 -28.48 3.16 16.75
C ASN A 236 -29.56 3.98 16.01
N LEU A 237 -30.18 3.41 14.97
CA LEU A 237 -31.30 4.05 14.27
C LEU A 237 -32.52 4.29 15.16
N ARG A 238 -32.68 3.48 16.20
CA ARG A 238 -33.79 3.53 17.16
C ARG A 238 -33.46 4.32 18.40
N ASP A 239 -32.18 4.66 18.59
CA ASP A 239 -31.72 5.34 19.79
C ASP A 239 -32.14 6.81 19.75
N PRO A 240 -32.99 7.26 20.70
CA PRO A 240 -33.43 8.65 20.78
C PRO A 240 -32.28 9.64 21.04
N LEU A 241 -31.12 9.18 21.52
CA LEU A 241 -29.92 9.99 21.67
C LEU A 241 -29.28 10.35 20.33
N HIS A 242 -29.45 9.50 19.31
CA HIS A 242 -28.92 9.71 17.97
C HIS A 242 -29.93 10.44 17.07
N PHE A 243 -31.22 10.19 17.26
CA PHE A 243 -32.28 10.79 16.46
C PHE A 243 -33.44 11.21 17.35
N ARG A 244 -33.77 12.51 17.35
CA ARG A 244 -34.97 13.01 18.01
C ARG A 244 -36.17 12.66 17.14
N THR A 245 -37.22 12.10 17.74
CA THR A 245 -38.53 12.03 17.06
C THR A 245 -38.96 13.45 16.68
N PRO A 246 -39.46 13.67 15.46
CA PRO A 246 -40.05 14.95 15.06
C PRO A 246 -41.20 15.38 15.98
#